data_AF-A0A2D8EV91-F1
#
_entry.id   AF-A0A2D8EV91-F1
#
_cell.length_a   1.000
_cell.length_b   1.000
_cell.length_c   1.000
_cell.angle_alpha   90.00
_cell.angle_beta   90.00
_cell.angle_gamma   90.00
#
_symmetry.space_group_name_H-M   'P 1'
#
loop_
_entity.id
_entity.type
_entity.pdbx_description
1 polymer ?
#
loop_
_entity_poly.entity_id
_entity_poly.type
_entity_poly.pdbx_seq_one_letter_code
_entity_poly.pdbx_strand_id
1 'polypeptide(L)'
;MLCKCTSGKLTDAAIYWASGGKQIIDSTEEDAKAFGLIIEKQPEVSTDFEVWEDNWEIVMMFLRIQTQWNMSFGGVVGLKYEVLLLAGGLFDLYNVENRQEMLEGLQLMESVVLREVNKEKKSGS
;
A
#
# COMPACT_ATOMS: atom_id res chain seq x y z
N MET A 1 -8.69 -11.06 21.88
CA MET A 1 -9.80 -10.46 21.10
C MET A 1 -9.12 -9.75 19.94
N LEU A 2 -9.07 -10.40 18.77
CA LEU A 2 -8.36 -9.88 17.61
C LEU A 2 -9.16 -8.70 17.04
N CYS A 3 -8.64 -7.48 17.13
CA CYS A 3 -9.13 -6.39 16.30
C CYS A 3 -8.89 -6.84 14.87
N LYS A 4 -9.97 -6.96 14.07
CA LYS A 4 -9.81 -7.30 12.66
C LYS A 4 -9.26 -6.05 11.99
N CYS A 5 -7.93 -5.90 11.92
CA CYS A 5 -7.30 -5.02 10.94
C CYS A 5 -8.06 -5.21 9.63
N THR A 6 -8.72 -4.16 9.15
CA THR A 6 -9.51 -4.21 7.93
C THR A 6 -8.55 -4.31 6.76
N SER A 7 -8.21 -5.56 6.45
CA SER A 7 -7.24 -5.98 5.43
C SER A 7 -7.49 -5.34 4.06
N GLY A 8 -8.74 -4.98 3.76
CA GLY A 8 -9.12 -4.23 2.57
C GLY A 8 -8.40 -2.88 2.47
N LYS A 9 -8.50 -2.02 3.49
CA LYS A 9 -7.86 -0.69 3.47
C LYS A 9 -6.34 -0.76 3.51
N LEU A 10 -5.78 -1.77 4.18
CA LEU A 10 -4.34 -1.99 4.18
C LEU A 10 -3.84 -2.43 2.79
N THR A 11 -4.64 -3.26 2.09
CA THR A 11 -4.40 -3.64 0.70
C THR A 11 -4.47 -2.43 -0.22
N ASP A 12 -5.50 -1.58 -0.06
CA ASP A 12 -5.66 -0.36 -0.86
C ASP A 12 -4.47 0.60 -0.67
N ALA A 13 -3.98 0.75 0.56
CA ALA A 13 -2.80 1.55 0.87
C ALA A 13 -1.55 1.03 0.14
N ALA A 14 -1.37 -0.30 0.10
CA ALA A 14 -0.28 -0.94 -0.61
C ALA A 14 -0.38 -0.76 -2.14
N ILE A 15 -1.59 -0.83 -2.71
CA ILE A 15 -1.83 -0.55 -4.14
C ILE A 15 -1.53 0.91 -4.46
N TYR A 16 -2.01 1.84 -3.64
CA TYR A 16 -1.76 3.27 -3.80
C TYR A 16 -0.25 3.56 -3.78
N TRP A 17 0.47 2.97 -2.83
CA TRP A 17 1.93 3.07 -2.76
C TRP A 17 2.63 2.50 -4.00
N ALA A 18 2.27 1.28 -4.43
CA ALA A 18 2.93 0.60 -5.55
C ALA A 18 2.65 1.25 -6.91
N SER A 19 1.46 1.83 -7.10
CA SER A 19 1.09 2.57 -8.31
C SER A 19 1.73 3.96 -8.37
N GLY A 20 2.41 4.41 -7.32
CA GLY A 20 2.99 5.75 -7.25
C GLY A 20 1.95 6.85 -7.11
N GLY A 21 0.80 6.55 -6.50
CA GLY A 21 -0.31 7.49 -6.37
C GLY A 21 -0.95 7.86 -7.70
N LYS A 22 -0.83 7.00 -8.72
CA LYS A 22 -1.38 7.24 -10.05
C LYS A 22 -2.89 7.38 -9.94
N GLN A 23 -3.37 8.59 -10.25
CA GLN A 23 -4.78 8.95 -10.14
C GLN A 23 -5.61 8.10 -11.11
N ILE A 24 -6.79 7.66 -10.66
CA ILE A 24 -7.87 7.30 -11.58
C ILE A 24 -8.20 8.61 -12.32
N ILE A 25 -8.01 8.64 -13.63
CA ILE A 25 -8.38 9.79 -14.45
C ILE A 25 -9.89 9.96 -14.26
N ASP A 26 -10.29 11.06 -13.64
CA ASP A 26 -11.71 11.36 -13.44
C ASP A 26 -12.31 11.81 -14.79
N SER A 27 -12.73 10.84 -15.59
CA SER A 27 -13.43 11.05 -16.87
C SER A 27 -14.93 11.33 -16.68
N THR A 28 -15.40 11.58 -15.45
CA THR A 28 -16.82 11.76 -15.14
C THR A 28 -17.45 12.88 -15.98
N GLU A 29 -16.72 13.95 -16.29
CA GLU A 29 -17.23 15.02 -17.17
C GLU A 29 -17.42 14.54 -18.62
N GLU A 30 -16.51 13.72 -19.14
CA GLU A 30 -16.58 13.16 -20.50
C GLU A 30 -17.70 12.13 -20.61
N ASP A 31 -17.82 11.26 -19.61
CA ASP A 31 -18.86 10.23 -19.52
C ASP A 31 -20.25 10.88 -19.33
N ALA A 32 -20.38 11.84 -18.42
CA ALA A 32 -21.64 12.58 -18.20
C ALA A 32 -22.09 13.30 -19.47
N LYS A 33 -21.16 13.90 -20.23
CA LYS A 33 -21.45 14.55 -21.50
C LYS A 33 -21.87 13.56 -22.58
N ALA A 34 -21.26 12.37 -22.63
CA ALA A 34 -21.68 11.29 -23.52
C ALA A 34 -23.12 10.81 -23.21
N PHE A 35 -23.52 10.84 -21.94
CA PHE A 35 -24.89 10.53 -21.50
C PHE A 35 -25.85 11.74 -21.51
N GLY A 36 -25.40 12.93 -21.92
CA GLY A 36 -26.23 14.14 -22.00
C GLY A 36 -26.65 14.72 -20.64
N LEU A 37 -25.93 14.38 -19.57
CA LEU A 37 -26.18 14.86 -18.22
C LEU A 37 -25.36 16.12 -17.95
N ILE A 38 -25.98 17.12 -17.32
CA ILE A 38 -25.29 18.31 -16.79
C ILE A 38 -25.06 18.03 -15.31
N ILE A 39 -23.83 17.72 -14.94
CA ILE A 39 -23.44 17.47 -13.54
C ILE A 39 -22.72 18.71 -13.02
N GLU A 40 -23.13 19.21 -11.86
CA GLU A 40 -22.38 20.24 -11.15
C GLU A 40 -21.04 19.67 -10.67
N LYS A 41 -19.94 20.35 -11.02
CA LYS A 41 -18.58 19.91 -10.68
C LYS A 41 -18.47 19.71 -9.17
N GLN A 42 -18.27 18.46 -8.76
CA GLN A 42 -17.98 18.15 -7.37
C GLN A 42 -16.61 18.76 -6.99
N PRO A 43 -16.43 19.17 -5.72
CA PRO A 43 -15.17 19.71 -5.26
C PRO A 43 -14.03 18.72 -5.55
N GLU A 44 -12.87 19.25 -5.92
CA GLU A 44 -11.69 18.45 -6.24
C GLU A 44 -11.41 17.47 -5.11
N VAL A 45 -11.43 16.19 -5.44
CA VAL A 45 -11.17 15.11 -4.48
C VAL A 45 -9.72 15.25 -4.03
N SER A 46 -9.48 15.35 -2.72
CA SER A 46 -8.13 15.49 -2.18
C SER A 46 -7.22 14.37 -2.68
N THR A 47 -5.97 14.71 -2.99
CA THR A 47 -4.94 13.73 -3.40
C THR A 47 -4.48 12.80 -2.28
N ASP A 48 -4.97 13.03 -1.08
CA ASP A 48 -4.55 12.31 0.11
C ASP A 48 -5.28 10.95 0.19
N PHE A 49 -4.51 9.89 0.45
CA PHE A 49 -5.05 8.56 0.67
C PHE A 49 -5.37 8.38 2.15
N GLU A 50 -6.63 8.09 2.46
CA GLU A 50 -7.08 7.85 3.83
C GLU A 50 -6.68 6.44 4.31
N VAL A 51 -5.91 6.39 5.39
CA VAL A 51 -5.55 5.16 6.12
C VAL A 51 -6.34 5.11 7.42
N TRP A 52 -6.94 3.97 7.73
CA TRP A 52 -7.66 3.78 9.00
C TRP A 52 -6.70 3.66 10.17
N GLU A 53 -7.11 4.16 11.35
CA GLU A 53 -6.28 4.23 12.57
C GLU A 53 -5.66 2.87 12.94
N ASP A 54 -6.44 1.78 12.85
CA ASP A 54 -5.96 0.41 13.15
C ASP A 54 -4.80 -0.04 12.25
N ASN A 55 -4.76 0.46 11.02
CA ASN A 55 -3.73 0.11 10.04
C ASN A 55 -2.53 1.06 10.08
N TRP A 56 -2.61 2.16 10.82
CA TRP A 56 -1.65 3.25 10.75
C TRP A 56 -0.24 2.80 11.14
N GLU A 57 -0.11 2.08 12.25
CA GLU A 57 1.18 1.60 12.74
C GLU A 57 1.85 0.63 11.75
N ILE A 58 1.04 -0.21 11.08
CA ILE A 58 1.51 -1.16 10.07
C ILE A 58 2.01 -0.40 8.83
N VAL A 59 1.25 0.58 8.36
CA VAL A 59 1.65 1.43 7.22
C VAL A 59 2.92 2.21 7.56
N MET A 60 3.01 2.78 8.76
CA MET A 60 4.20 3.49 9.20
C MET A 60 5.43 2.59 9.27
N MET A 61 5.28 1.36 9.78
CA MET A 61 6.37 0.38 9.78
C MET A 61 6.79 -0.01 8.35
N PHE A 62 5.81 -0.20 7.45
CA PHE A 62 6.07 -0.48 6.04
C PHE A 62 6.86 0.66 5.37
N LEU A 63 6.47 1.92 5.61
CA LEU A 63 7.19 3.10 5.08
C LEU A 63 8.63 3.18 5.61
N ARG A 64 8.88 2.76 6.85
CA ARG A 64 10.24 2.73 7.42
C ARG A 64 11.15 1.71 6.72
N ILE A 65 10.60 0.62 6.20
CA ILE A 65 11.35 -0.41 5.45
C ILE A 65 11.20 -0.32 3.95
N GLN A 66 10.50 0.69 3.42
CA GLN A 66 10.06 0.73 2.02
C GLN A 66 11.19 0.62 0.98
N THR A 67 12.42 0.95 1.36
CA THR A 67 13.61 0.90 0.48
C THR A 67 14.37 -0.43 0.59
N GLN A 68 14.05 -1.27 1.58
CA GLN A 68 14.79 -2.47 1.91
C GLN A 68 14.17 -3.71 1.23
N TRP A 69 14.24 -3.71 -0.11
CA TRP A 69 13.84 -4.85 -0.92
C TRP A 69 15.04 -5.72 -1.32
N ASN A 70 14.83 -7.03 -1.33
CA ASN A 70 15.68 -7.98 -2.03
C ASN A 70 15.36 -7.94 -3.53
N MET A 71 16.41 -7.75 -4.32
CA MET A 71 16.34 -7.66 -5.79
C MET A 71 17.10 -8.82 -6.41
N SER A 72 16.58 -9.35 -7.50
CA SER A 72 17.25 -10.32 -8.37
C SER A 72 17.32 -9.77 -9.80
N PHE A 73 17.98 -10.50 -10.71
CA PHE A 73 17.96 -10.18 -12.15
C PHE A 73 16.53 -10.11 -12.72
N GLY A 74 15.56 -10.79 -12.11
CA GLY A 74 14.14 -10.74 -12.49
C GLY A 74 13.34 -9.59 -11.87
N GLY A 75 13.95 -8.80 -10.97
CA GLY A 75 13.32 -7.67 -10.27
C GLY A 75 13.15 -7.88 -8.76
N VAL A 76 12.17 -7.18 -8.19
CA VAL A 76 11.83 -7.20 -6.75
C VAL A 76 11.35 -8.60 -6.36
N VAL A 77 11.96 -9.17 -5.31
CA VAL A 77 11.65 -10.52 -4.79
C VAL A 77 10.83 -10.46 -3.50
N GLY A 78 11.21 -9.58 -2.58
CA GLY A 78 10.54 -9.43 -1.27
C GLY A 78 11.27 -8.47 -0.34
N LEU A 79 10.70 -8.16 0.81
CA LEU A 79 11.26 -7.32 1.86
C LEU A 79 12.35 -8.05 2.65
N LYS A 80 13.31 -7.29 3.16
CA LYS A 80 14.38 -7.80 4.03
C LYS A 80 13.92 -7.89 5.48
N TYR A 81 13.43 -9.06 5.87
CA TYR A 81 12.94 -9.31 7.23
C TYR A 81 14.03 -9.30 8.30
N GLU A 82 15.31 -9.43 7.93
CA GLU A 82 16.41 -9.37 8.88
C GLU A 82 16.47 -8.02 9.60
N VAL A 83 16.16 -6.92 8.90
CA VAL A 83 16.13 -5.55 9.47
C VAL A 83 14.99 -5.39 10.49
N LEU A 84 13.93 -6.19 10.36
CA LEU A 84 12.78 -6.18 11.27
C LEU A 84 13.02 -7.04 12.51
N LEU A 85 13.53 -8.26 12.31
CA LEU A 85 13.49 -9.35 13.31
C LEU A 85 14.80 -9.57 14.08
N LEU A 86 15.95 -9.10 13.59
CA LEU A 86 17.21 -9.24 14.33
C LEU A 86 17.19 -8.42 15.63
N ALA A 87 18.01 -8.84 16.59
CA ALA A 87 18.14 -8.12 17.87
C ALA A 87 18.61 -6.67 17.63
N GLY A 88 17.86 -5.71 18.17
CA GLY A 88 18.06 -4.27 17.90
C GLY A 88 17.51 -3.81 16.55
N GLY A 89 16.77 -4.67 15.84
CA GLY A 89 16.04 -4.33 14.63
C GLY A 89 14.84 -3.43 14.90
N LEU A 90 14.06 -3.15 13.86
CA LEU A 90 12.95 -2.20 13.93
C LEU A 90 11.87 -2.58 14.95
N PHE A 91 11.58 -3.86 15.14
CA PHE A 91 10.59 -4.29 16.14
C PHE A 91 11.03 -3.98 17.56
N ASP A 92 12.33 -4.07 17.85
CA ASP A 92 12.90 -3.70 19.14
C ASP A 92 13.01 -2.17 19.28
N LEU A 93 13.49 -1.50 18.23
CA LEU A 93 13.71 -0.04 18.22
C LEU A 93 12.43 0.77 18.45
N TYR A 94 11.31 0.31 17.88
CA TYR A 94 10.00 0.94 18.03
C TYR A 94 9.13 0.29 19.11
N ASN A 95 9.69 -0.66 19.87
CA ASN A 95 9.00 -1.34 20.96
C ASN A 95 7.62 -1.89 20.56
N VAL A 96 7.57 -2.59 19.42
CA VAL A 96 6.32 -3.12 18.86
C VAL A 96 5.69 -4.13 19.82
N GLU A 97 4.48 -3.82 20.30
CA GLU A 97 3.74 -4.65 21.25
C GLU A 97 3.28 -5.97 20.60
N ASN A 98 2.51 -5.86 19.51
CA ASN A 98 1.99 -7.02 18.78
C ASN A 98 2.82 -7.28 17.51
N ARG A 99 3.98 -7.93 17.69
CA ARG A 99 4.88 -8.28 16.59
C ARG A 99 4.24 -9.21 15.56
N GLN A 100 3.31 -10.07 15.98
CA GLN A 100 2.63 -11.00 15.08
C GLN A 100 1.70 -10.25 14.12
N GLU A 101 0.81 -9.42 14.65
CA GLU A 101 -0.12 -8.62 13.83
C GLU A 101 0.63 -7.66 12.91
N MET A 102 1.70 -7.03 13.42
CA MET A 102 2.57 -6.18 12.62
C MET A 102 3.18 -6.95 11.44
N LEU A 103 3.72 -8.15 11.70
CA LEU A 103 4.34 -8.97 10.65
C LEU A 103 3.32 -9.46 9.61
N GLU A 104 2.14 -9.92 10.04
CA GLU A 104 1.06 -10.36 9.16
C GLU A 104 0.58 -9.20 8.25
N GLY A 105 0.46 -7.99 8.81
CA GLY A 105 0.14 -6.78 8.05
C GLY A 105 1.21 -6.39 7.03
N LEU A 106 2.49 -6.44 7.40
CA LEU A 106 3.60 -6.18 6.50
C LEU A 106 3.67 -7.19 5.35
N GLN A 107 3.46 -8.48 5.64
CA GLN A 107 3.38 -9.54 4.63
C GLN A 107 2.20 -9.33 3.67
N LEU A 108 1.05 -8.88 4.19
CA LEU A 108 -0.09 -8.53 3.36
C LEU A 108 0.27 -7.40 2.39
N MET A 109 0.82 -6.29 2.90
CA MET A 109 1.25 -5.17 2.05
C MET A 109 2.29 -5.61 1.02
N GLU A 110 3.31 -6.36 1.42
CA GLU A 110 4.33 -6.92 0.51
C GLU A 110 3.70 -7.70 -0.64
N SER A 111 2.80 -8.65 -0.32
CA SER A 111 2.17 -9.50 -1.33
C SER A 111 1.40 -8.70 -2.38
N VAL A 112 0.75 -7.63 -1.94
CA VAL A 112 -0.04 -6.73 -2.79
C VAL A 112 0.88 -5.89 -3.67
N VAL A 113 1.93 -5.30 -3.09
CA VAL A 113 2.94 -4.52 -3.83
C VAL A 113 3.61 -5.38 -4.91
N LEU A 114 4.06 -6.58 -4.57
CA LEU A 114 4.69 -7.49 -5.53
C LEU A 114 3.75 -7.84 -6.68
N ARG A 115 2.45 -8.02 -6.40
CA ARG A 115 1.45 -8.26 -7.43
C ARG A 115 1.32 -7.07 -8.38
N GLU A 116 1.23 -5.85 -7.85
CA GLU A 116 1.07 -4.65 -8.68
C GLU A 116 2.34 -4.35 -9.51
N VAL A 117 3.53 -4.43 -8.90
CA VAL A 117 4.81 -4.24 -9.62
C VAL A 117 4.99 -5.26 -10.75
N ASN A 118 4.54 -6.51 -10.55
CA ASN A 118 4.62 -7.54 -11.59
C ASN A 118 3.56 -7.39 -12.69
N LYS A 119 2.41 -6.74 -12.43
CA LYS A 119 1.42 -6.42 -13.48
C LYS A 119 1.98 -5.40 -14.46
N GLU A 120 2.58 -4.32 -13.97
CA GLU A 120 3.17 -3.26 -14.80
C GLU A 120 4.24 -3.80 -15.77
N LYS A 121 5.02 -4.81 -15.34
CA LYS A 121 5.99 -5.48 -16.22
C LYS A 121 5.35 -6.25 -17.38
N LYS A 122 4.16 -6.82 -17.20
CA LYS A 122 3.47 -7.58 -18.25
C LYS A 122 2.80 -6.67 -19.27
N SER A 123 2.37 -5.47 -18.88
CA SER A 123 1.77 -4.49 -19.80
C SER A 123 2.79 -3.70 -20.62
N GLY A 124 4.06 -3.68 -20.20
CA GLY A 124 5.15 -2.98 -20.88
C GLY A 124 6.04 -3.84 -21.78
N SER A 125 5.67 -5.10 -22.06
CA SER A 125 6.43 -6.04 -22.90
C SER A 125 5.68 -6.49 -24.13
#